data_AF-A0A2V7TXH5-F1
#
_entry.id   AF-A0A2V7TXH5-F1
#
_cell.length_a   1.000
_cell.length_b   1.000
_cell.length_c   1.000
_cell.angle_alpha   90.00
_cell.angle_beta   90.00
_cell.angle_gamma   90.00
#
_symmetry.space_group_name_H-M   'P 1'
#
loop_
_entity.id
_entity.type
_entity.pdbx_description
1 polymer ?
#
loop_
_entity_poly.entity_id
_entity_poly.type
_entity_poly.pdbx_seq_one_letter_code
_entity_poly.pdbx_strand_id
1 'polypeptide(L)'
;MTAVGATAPAAALRRPVVDPGQPFVGFTFDYLVIGGGFSLIVLALLQSAAMPSVSVFLKQHLWTFVLLSNSAHFAGSTMRLYTRPGSFRDLPFLTMGLPLASLVVLALGLVFPGALGQNLLSLYLTWSPYHYAAQAYGIAVLYCYRSGTPWDESDKRWLRLSCFAPFLYSFLTIPGGGLSWLMPPAVLADPAAAAVRSLAATAAQVASFGGPLALFVRHQAAGRPRLPLISLLAVLANAVWLVMLSYQVAMVLAVITIFHGLQYLAILTIVHVKERMKRPDNHSAAWAHAAGFYARCLALGYLLFQVWPHAFVLAGFSYAESLLMVVSVINIHHFIVDAFIWRLRRDPSYAAAAASADSFRASE
;
A
#
# COMPACT_ATOMS: atom_id res chain seq x y z
N MET A 1 -18.55 -0.38 -64.93
CA MET A 1 -17.22 -0.61 -64.32
C MET A 1 -17.12 0.26 -63.08
N THR A 2 -17.31 -0.33 -61.90
CA THR A 2 -17.11 0.33 -60.60
C THR A 2 -16.37 -0.65 -59.72
N ALA A 3 -15.11 -0.35 -59.44
CA ALA A 3 -14.19 -1.22 -58.72
C ALA A 3 -14.49 -1.17 -57.20
N VAL A 4 -14.68 -2.35 -56.62
CA VAL A 4 -14.75 -2.58 -55.18
C VAL A 4 -13.32 -2.51 -54.64
N GLY A 5 -13.00 -1.47 -53.87
CA GLY A 5 -11.72 -1.34 -53.17
C GLY A 5 -11.69 -2.29 -51.99
N ALA A 6 -10.93 -3.39 -52.11
CA ALA A 6 -10.59 -4.26 -51.00
C ALA A 6 -9.64 -3.52 -50.04
N THR A 7 -10.14 -3.15 -48.86
CA THR A 7 -9.31 -2.67 -47.76
C THR A 7 -8.41 -3.82 -47.30
N ALA A 8 -7.10 -3.68 -47.52
CA ALA A 8 -6.11 -4.62 -47.03
C ALA A 8 -6.24 -4.78 -45.50
N PRO A 9 -6.13 -6.01 -44.96
CA PRO A 9 -6.12 -6.21 -43.52
C PRO A 9 -4.91 -5.49 -42.94
N ALA A 10 -5.15 -4.54 -42.05
CA ALA A 10 -4.10 -3.87 -41.28
C ALA A 10 -3.22 -4.96 -40.67
N ALA A 11 -1.94 -4.98 -41.08
CA ALA A 11 -0.96 -5.94 -40.59
C ALA A 11 -1.02 -5.93 -39.05
N ALA A 12 -1.40 -7.06 -38.47
CA ALA A 12 -1.53 -7.20 -37.02
C ALA A 12 -0.17 -6.87 -36.40
N LEU A 13 -0.04 -5.64 -35.88
CA LEU A 13 1.12 -5.20 -35.13
C LEU A 13 1.43 -6.27 -34.09
N ARG A 14 2.59 -6.92 -34.22
CA ARG A 14 3.05 -7.93 -33.26
C ARG A 14 2.99 -7.30 -31.89
N ARG A 15 2.09 -7.81 -31.03
CA ARG A 15 2.00 -7.33 -29.65
C ARG A 15 3.39 -7.45 -29.01
N PRO A 16 3.91 -6.40 -28.35
CA PRO A 16 5.24 -6.44 -27.74
C PRO A 16 5.37 -7.67 -26.85
N VAL A 17 6.55 -8.28 -26.76
CA VAL A 17 6.74 -9.55 -26.03
C VAL A 17 6.33 -9.42 -24.55
N VAL A 18 6.50 -8.23 -23.97
CA VAL A 18 6.13 -7.89 -22.59
C VAL A 18 5.09 -6.77 -22.60
N ASP A 19 4.07 -6.87 -21.74
CA ASP A 19 3.13 -5.77 -21.51
C ASP A 19 3.69 -4.86 -20.40
N PRO A 20 4.09 -3.60 -20.71
CA PRO A 20 4.58 -2.69 -19.69
C PRO A 20 3.46 -2.20 -18.74
N GLY A 21 2.20 -2.41 -19.07
CA GLY A 21 1.07 -1.86 -18.33
C GLY A 21 0.67 -0.47 -18.81
N GLN A 22 -0.63 -0.18 -18.74
CA GLN A 22 -1.16 1.14 -19.09
C GLN A 22 -0.99 2.14 -17.93
N PRO A 23 -0.15 3.19 -18.05
CA PRO A 23 0.11 4.10 -16.93
C PRO A 23 -1.10 5.00 -16.63
N PHE A 24 -1.22 5.47 -15.39
CA PHE A 24 -2.19 6.48 -14.97
C PHE A 24 -1.74 7.90 -15.30
N VAL A 25 -0.46 8.20 -15.06
CA VAL A 25 0.14 9.51 -15.31
C VAL A 25 1.19 9.39 -16.41
N GLY A 26 2.12 8.46 -16.26
CA GLY A 26 3.18 8.20 -17.24
C GLY A 26 4.11 7.11 -16.73
N PHE A 27 4.80 6.41 -17.64
CA PHE A 27 5.61 5.24 -17.28
C PHE A 27 6.60 5.49 -16.14
N THR A 28 7.35 6.59 -16.20
CA THR A 28 8.33 6.93 -15.16
C THR A 28 7.69 7.10 -13.79
N PHE A 29 6.62 7.89 -13.69
CA PHE A 29 5.93 8.12 -12.42
C PHE A 29 5.30 6.84 -11.88
N ASP A 30 4.58 6.13 -12.74
CA ASP A 30 3.87 4.91 -12.38
C ASP A 30 4.85 3.82 -11.91
N TYR A 31 5.96 3.58 -12.60
CA TYR A 31 6.94 2.57 -12.20
C TYR A 31 7.71 2.95 -10.93
N LEU A 32 8.16 4.21 -10.84
CA LEU A 32 8.96 4.66 -9.70
C LEU A 32 8.11 4.78 -8.44
N VAL A 33 6.92 5.38 -8.53
CA VAL A 33 6.08 5.68 -7.37
C VAL A 33 5.09 4.56 -7.10
N ILE A 34 4.19 4.25 -8.05
CA ILE A 34 3.09 3.29 -7.82
C ILE A 34 3.59 1.84 -7.83
N GLY A 35 4.49 1.51 -8.76
CA GLY A 35 5.15 0.20 -8.83
C GLY A 35 6.16 -0.01 -7.70
N GLY A 36 6.60 1.05 -7.02
CA GLY A 36 7.57 0.96 -5.93
C GLY A 36 9.03 0.90 -6.38
N GLY A 37 9.34 1.13 -7.66
CA GLY A 37 10.72 1.11 -8.18
C GLY A 37 11.65 2.11 -7.48
N PHE A 38 11.15 3.28 -7.10
CA PHE A 38 11.93 4.28 -6.36
C PHE A 38 12.38 3.76 -5.00
N SER A 39 11.55 2.94 -4.34
CA SER A 39 11.93 2.30 -3.08
C SER A 39 13.17 1.42 -3.23
N LEU A 40 13.26 0.65 -4.32
CA LEU A 40 14.36 -0.26 -4.58
C LEU A 40 15.66 0.52 -4.85
N ILE A 41 15.56 1.65 -5.55
CA ILE A 41 16.69 2.56 -5.76
C ILE A 41 17.17 3.12 -4.42
N VAL A 42 16.27 3.65 -3.59
CA VAL A 42 16.63 4.21 -2.28
C VAL A 42 17.23 3.15 -1.37
N LEU A 43 16.72 1.92 -1.40
CA LEU A 43 17.28 0.80 -0.65
C LEU A 43 18.69 0.44 -1.11
N ALA A 44 18.91 0.36 -2.43
CA ALA A 44 20.24 0.11 -2.97
C ALA A 44 21.23 1.22 -2.55
N LEU A 45 20.80 2.48 -2.55
CA LEU A 45 21.62 3.61 -2.09
C LEU A 45 21.90 3.56 -0.58
N LEU A 46 20.90 3.20 0.23
CA LEU A 46 21.05 3.08 1.69
C LEU A 46 22.03 1.99 2.09
N GLN A 47 22.10 0.90 1.31
CA GLN A 47 23.02 -0.22 1.51
C GLN A 47 24.37 -0.02 0.81
N SER A 48 24.50 0.97 -0.07
CA SER A 48 25.71 1.22 -0.83
C SER A 48 26.77 1.89 0.05
N ALA A 49 27.93 1.25 0.16
CA ALA A 49 29.10 1.85 0.77
C ALA A 49 29.67 3.04 -0.05
N ALA A 50 29.24 3.20 -1.30
CA ALA A 50 29.74 4.24 -2.19
C ALA A 50 29.16 5.64 -1.92
N MET A 51 28.03 5.74 -1.20
CA MET A 51 27.36 7.03 -0.93
C MET A 51 26.96 7.20 0.54
N PRO A 52 27.94 7.22 1.48
CA PRO A 52 27.64 7.31 2.91
C PRO A 52 26.90 8.59 3.30
N SER A 53 27.17 9.71 2.62
CA SER A 53 26.49 10.99 2.85
C SER A 53 24.99 10.93 2.58
N VAL A 54 24.57 10.21 1.54
CA VAL A 54 23.15 9.99 1.22
C VAL A 54 22.48 9.17 2.31
N SER A 55 23.15 8.12 2.80
CA SER A 55 22.64 7.32 3.92
C SER A 55 22.46 8.17 5.18
N VAL A 56 23.46 8.98 5.56
CA VAL A 56 23.36 9.89 6.71
C VAL A 56 22.20 10.89 6.55
N PHE A 57 22.08 11.53 5.39
CA PHE A 57 21.00 12.46 5.09
C PHE A 57 19.61 11.81 5.23
N LEU A 58 19.42 10.63 4.63
CA LEU A 58 18.16 9.89 4.72
C LEU A 58 17.80 9.52 6.16
N LYS A 59 18.80 9.15 6.97
CA LYS A 59 18.61 8.86 8.40
C LYS A 59 18.22 10.11 9.20
N GLN A 60 18.88 11.24 8.94
CA GLN A 60 18.62 12.51 9.62
C GLN A 60 17.22 13.07 9.33
N HIS A 61 16.73 12.89 8.09
CA HIS A 61 15.43 13.41 7.65
C HIS A 61 14.32 12.36 7.63
N LEU A 62 14.54 11.19 8.23
CA LEU A 62 13.60 10.07 8.19
C LEU A 62 12.19 10.47 8.62
N TRP A 63 12.07 11.19 9.74
CA TRP A 63 10.79 11.63 10.27
C TRP A 63 10.09 12.66 9.39
N THR A 64 10.86 13.51 8.70
CA THR A 64 10.33 14.43 7.69
C THR A 64 9.73 13.64 6.53
N PHE A 65 10.41 12.60 6.06
CA PHE A 65 9.88 11.75 5.00
C PHE A 65 8.64 10.97 5.45
N VAL A 66 8.63 10.43 6.67
CA VAL A 66 7.45 9.77 7.26
C VAL A 66 6.26 10.73 7.36
N LEU A 67 6.49 12.00 7.70
CA LEU A 67 5.45 13.03 7.72
C LEU A 67 4.91 13.31 6.31
N LEU A 68 5.81 13.57 5.35
CA LEU A 68 5.46 13.94 3.98
C LEU A 68 4.83 12.79 3.17
N SER A 69 5.02 11.55 3.57
CA SER A 69 4.48 10.37 2.89
C SER A 69 3.41 9.68 3.74
N ASN A 70 3.84 8.89 4.73
CA ASN A 70 2.99 8.00 5.49
C ASN A 70 1.91 8.74 6.30
N SER A 71 2.28 9.83 6.99
CA SER A 71 1.31 10.62 7.77
C SER A 71 0.26 11.28 6.87
N ALA A 72 0.69 11.84 5.72
CA ALA A 72 -0.23 12.36 4.71
C ALA A 72 -1.10 11.24 4.09
N HIS A 73 -0.57 10.04 3.90
CA HIS A 73 -1.32 8.88 3.43
C HIS A 73 -2.46 8.48 4.39
N PHE A 74 -2.19 8.36 5.69
CA PHE A 74 -3.23 8.09 6.71
C PHE A 74 -4.35 9.13 6.68
N ALA A 75 -3.95 10.41 6.61
CA ALA A 75 -4.88 11.51 6.47
C ALA A 75 -5.66 11.44 5.15
N GLY A 76 -5.05 10.98 4.06
CA GLY A 76 -5.71 10.78 2.77
C GLY A 76 -6.92 9.84 2.84
N SER A 77 -6.79 8.70 3.52
CA SER A 77 -7.92 7.78 3.76
C SER A 77 -9.03 8.42 4.57
N THR A 78 -8.65 9.13 5.63
CA THR A 78 -9.57 9.89 6.49
C THR A 78 -10.34 10.93 5.66
N MET A 79 -9.62 11.78 4.92
CA MET A 79 -10.20 12.79 4.04
C MET A 79 -11.15 12.16 3.01
N ARG A 80 -10.79 11.02 2.41
CA ARG A 80 -11.68 10.30 1.48
C ARG A 80 -12.96 9.80 2.14
N LEU A 81 -12.87 9.27 3.35
CA LEU A 81 -14.04 8.80 4.10
C LEU A 81 -14.97 9.96 4.43
N TYR A 82 -14.46 11.05 5.01
CA TYR A 82 -15.29 12.13 5.55
C TYR A 82 -15.77 13.13 4.49
N THR A 83 -15.06 13.29 3.37
CA THR A 83 -15.49 14.23 2.31
C THR A 83 -16.44 13.61 1.29
N ARG A 84 -16.73 12.30 1.38
CA ARG A 84 -17.75 11.64 0.57
C ARG A 84 -19.15 12.13 1.02
N PRO A 85 -19.99 12.67 0.11
CA PRO A 85 -21.36 13.04 0.45
C PRO A 85 -22.13 11.84 1.03
N GLY A 86 -22.89 12.07 2.10
CA GLY A 86 -23.68 11.01 2.77
C GLY A 86 -22.89 10.05 3.65
N SER A 87 -21.56 10.16 3.74
CA SER A 87 -20.71 9.19 4.47
C SER A 87 -21.10 8.99 5.94
N PHE A 88 -21.45 10.08 6.65
CA PHE A 88 -21.91 9.99 8.05
C PHE A 88 -23.22 9.20 8.22
N ARG A 89 -24.11 9.28 7.23
CA ARG A 89 -25.39 8.57 7.24
C ARG A 89 -25.21 7.11 6.82
N ASP A 90 -24.43 6.88 5.77
CA ASP A 90 -24.31 5.58 5.14
C ASP A 90 -23.28 4.68 5.88
N LEU A 91 -22.32 5.27 6.59
CA LEU A 91 -21.22 4.61 7.30
C LEU A 91 -21.02 5.17 8.73
N PRO A 92 -22.06 5.18 9.59
CA PRO A 92 -22.00 5.83 10.90
C PRO A 92 -20.97 5.18 11.83
N PHE A 93 -20.79 3.85 11.74
CA PHE A 93 -19.74 3.17 12.51
C PHE A 93 -18.36 3.64 12.06
N LEU A 94 -18.04 3.70 10.76
CA LEU A 94 -16.69 4.10 10.32
C LEU A 94 -16.39 5.57 10.60
N THR A 95 -17.40 6.44 10.54
CA THR A 95 -17.23 7.90 10.67
C THR A 95 -17.36 8.40 12.12
N MET A 96 -17.98 7.64 13.02
CA MET A 96 -18.18 8.07 14.41
C MET A 96 -17.82 6.97 15.41
N GLY A 97 -18.38 5.76 15.24
CA GLY A 97 -18.19 4.66 16.18
C GLY A 97 -16.74 4.18 16.30
N LEU A 98 -16.08 3.96 15.16
CA LEU A 98 -14.72 3.47 15.07
C LEU A 98 -13.72 4.50 15.59
N PRO A 99 -13.76 5.80 15.23
CA PRO A 99 -12.94 6.82 15.88
C PRO A 99 -13.11 6.84 17.40
N LEU A 100 -14.34 6.80 17.91
CA LEU A 100 -14.58 6.80 19.36
C LEU A 100 -14.02 5.54 20.03
N ALA A 101 -14.24 4.36 19.43
CA ALA A 101 -13.66 3.11 19.92
C ALA A 101 -12.13 3.15 19.91
N SER A 102 -11.53 3.71 18.85
CA SER A 102 -10.09 3.95 18.75
C SER A 102 -9.58 4.85 19.89
N LEU A 103 -10.29 5.92 20.24
CA LEU A 103 -9.94 6.79 21.37
C LEU A 103 -9.99 6.05 22.72
N VAL A 104 -11.01 5.23 22.94
CA VAL A 104 -11.14 4.42 24.15
C VAL A 104 -10.00 3.41 24.25
N VAL A 105 -9.72 2.69 23.17
CA VAL A 105 -8.60 1.73 23.11
C VAL A 105 -7.25 2.43 23.31
N LEU A 106 -7.06 3.62 22.75
CA LEU A 106 -5.87 4.45 22.97
C LEU A 106 -5.68 4.79 24.45
N ALA A 107 -6.72 5.32 25.09
CA ALA A 107 -6.67 5.69 26.51
C ALA A 107 -6.42 4.46 27.40
N LEU A 108 -7.10 3.35 27.14
CA LEU A 108 -6.90 2.10 27.88
C LEU A 108 -5.50 1.52 27.65
N GLY A 109 -4.95 1.62 26.43
CA GLY A 109 -3.59 1.19 26.12
C GLY A 109 -2.52 1.97 26.89
N LEU A 110 -2.76 3.27 27.12
CA LEU A 110 -1.88 4.13 27.92
C LEU A 110 -1.98 3.83 29.42
N VAL A 111 -3.20 3.61 29.94
CA VAL A 111 -3.43 3.31 31.37
C VAL A 111 -2.94 1.90 31.74
N PHE A 112 -3.04 0.95 30.82
CA PHE A 112 -2.65 -0.45 31.03
C PHE A 112 -1.56 -0.88 30.04
N PRO A 113 -0.33 -0.33 30.13
CA PRO A 113 0.70 -0.53 29.10
C PRO A 113 1.12 -1.99 28.92
N GLY A 114 1.24 -2.77 30.01
CA GLY A 114 1.62 -4.18 29.93
C GLY A 114 0.50 -5.11 29.44
N ALA A 115 -0.76 -4.80 29.77
CA ALA A 115 -1.90 -5.66 29.43
C ALA A 115 -2.53 -5.31 28.08
N LEU A 116 -2.68 -4.02 27.77
CA LEU A 116 -3.35 -3.56 26.55
C LEU A 116 -2.39 -2.84 25.61
N GLY A 117 -1.53 -1.95 26.11
CA GLY A 117 -0.61 -1.19 25.26
C GLY A 117 0.33 -2.08 24.44
N GLN A 118 0.96 -3.07 25.07
CA GLN A 118 1.82 -4.04 24.39
C GLN A 118 1.05 -4.86 23.35
N ASN A 119 -0.15 -5.34 23.68
CA ASN A 119 -0.98 -6.10 22.75
C ASN A 119 -1.43 -5.26 21.55
N LEU A 120 -1.70 -3.96 21.76
CA LEU A 120 -2.05 -3.02 20.72
C LEU A 120 -0.87 -2.79 19.76
N LEU A 121 0.34 -2.61 20.30
CA LEU A 121 1.57 -2.51 19.51
C LEU A 121 1.81 -3.81 18.72
N SER A 122 1.69 -4.97 19.35
CA SER A 122 1.84 -6.27 18.70
C SER A 122 0.81 -6.49 17.60
N LEU A 123 -0.45 -6.10 17.81
CA LEU A 123 -1.49 -6.13 16.78
C LEU A 123 -1.13 -5.24 15.59
N TYR A 124 -0.70 -4.00 15.84
CA TYR A 124 -0.23 -3.09 14.80
C TYR A 124 0.92 -3.69 13.99
N LEU A 125 1.96 -4.20 14.66
CA LEU A 125 3.11 -4.83 14.01
C LEU A 125 2.73 -6.08 13.22
N THR A 126 1.75 -6.85 13.70
CA THR A 126 1.23 -8.05 13.01
C THR A 126 0.43 -7.70 11.77
N TRP A 127 -0.41 -6.68 11.85
CA TRP A 127 -1.35 -6.32 10.78
C TRP A 127 -0.69 -5.49 9.68
N SER A 128 0.37 -4.73 9.97
CA SER A 128 1.03 -3.88 8.98
C SER A 128 1.53 -4.64 7.74
N PRO A 129 2.29 -5.76 7.86
CA PRO A 129 2.72 -6.52 6.69
C PRO A 129 1.56 -7.14 5.90
N TYR A 130 0.46 -7.53 6.59
CA TYR A 130 -0.76 -7.98 5.92
C TYR A 130 -1.37 -6.86 5.08
N HIS A 131 -1.43 -5.65 5.62
CA HIS A 131 -1.96 -4.49 4.94
C HIS A 131 -1.13 -4.13 3.69
N TYR A 132 0.20 -4.18 3.79
CA TYR A 132 1.10 -3.95 2.64
C TYR A 132 0.91 -5.00 1.55
N ALA A 133 0.79 -6.28 1.91
CA ALA A 133 0.49 -7.36 0.97
C ALA A 133 -0.87 -7.17 0.28
N ALA A 134 -1.90 -6.74 1.02
CA ALA A 134 -3.21 -6.43 0.47
C ALA A 134 -3.17 -5.27 -0.53
N GLN A 135 -2.41 -4.21 -0.23
CA GLN A 135 -2.19 -3.09 -1.15
C GLN A 135 -1.45 -3.54 -2.42
N ALA A 136 -0.36 -4.30 -2.29
CA ALA A 136 0.38 -4.82 -3.45
C ALA A 136 -0.52 -5.65 -4.39
N TYR A 137 -1.40 -6.48 -3.82
CA TYR A 137 -2.43 -7.19 -4.57
C TYR A 137 -3.41 -6.24 -5.26
N GLY A 138 -3.91 -5.23 -4.55
CA GLY A 138 -4.82 -4.22 -5.10
C GLY A 138 -4.22 -3.46 -6.27
N ILE A 139 -2.96 -3.03 -6.16
CA ILE A 139 -2.21 -2.34 -7.22
C ILE A 139 -2.01 -3.27 -8.43
N ALA A 140 -1.56 -4.50 -8.21
CA ALA A 140 -1.35 -5.45 -9.30
C ALA A 140 -2.64 -5.73 -10.07
N VAL A 141 -3.74 -5.98 -9.37
CA VAL A 141 -5.06 -6.18 -9.99
C VAL A 141 -5.54 -4.92 -10.72
N LEU A 142 -5.34 -3.74 -10.16
CA LEU A 142 -5.70 -2.46 -10.77
C LEU A 142 -5.01 -2.28 -12.14
N TYR A 143 -3.72 -2.59 -12.24
CA TYR A 143 -3.01 -2.51 -13.53
C TYR A 143 -3.38 -3.62 -14.50
N CYS A 144 -3.68 -4.85 -14.04
CA CYS A 144 -4.24 -5.88 -14.92
C CYS A 144 -5.55 -5.39 -15.57
N TYR A 145 -6.47 -4.85 -14.78
CA TYR A 145 -7.71 -4.27 -15.32
C TYR A 145 -7.45 -3.12 -16.28
N ARG A 146 -6.52 -2.21 -15.93
CA ARG A 146 -6.18 -1.05 -16.75
C ARG A 146 -5.49 -1.43 -18.07
N SER A 147 -4.76 -2.53 -18.10
CA SER A 147 -4.16 -3.11 -19.30
C SER A 147 -5.15 -3.86 -20.20
N GLY A 148 -6.42 -3.95 -19.81
CA GLY A 148 -7.40 -4.77 -20.54
C GLY A 148 -7.14 -6.27 -20.45
N THR A 149 -6.43 -6.71 -19.40
CA THR A 149 -6.19 -8.13 -19.11
C THR A 149 -7.05 -8.56 -17.92
N PRO A 150 -8.36 -8.83 -18.12
CA PRO A 150 -9.18 -9.37 -17.04
C PRO A 150 -8.69 -10.77 -16.69
N TRP A 151 -8.22 -10.93 -15.46
CA TRP A 151 -7.76 -12.21 -14.93
C TRP A 151 -8.95 -13.03 -14.43
N ASP A 152 -8.89 -14.35 -14.63
CA ASP A 152 -9.87 -15.27 -14.04
C ASP A 152 -9.66 -15.40 -12.51
N GLU A 153 -10.57 -16.09 -11.83
CA GLU A 153 -10.49 -16.25 -10.37
C GLU A 153 -9.28 -17.10 -9.93
N SER A 154 -8.81 -18.02 -10.77
CA SER A 154 -7.62 -18.83 -10.48
C SER A 154 -6.36 -17.96 -10.52
N ASP A 155 -6.22 -17.15 -11.56
CA ASP A 155 -5.10 -16.24 -11.75
C ASP A 155 -5.08 -15.18 -10.64
N LYS A 156 -6.24 -14.62 -10.27
CA LYS A 156 -6.36 -13.72 -9.10
C LYS A 156 -5.98 -14.40 -7.79
N ARG A 157 -6.30 -15.69 -7.61
CA ARG A 157 -5.92 -16.46 -6.42
C ARG A 157 -4.40 -16.63 -6.36
N TRP A 158 -3.75 -17.01 -7.45
CA TRP A 158 -2.29 -17.15 -7.50
C TRP A 158 -1.55 -15.83 -7.32
N LEU A 159 -2.07 -14.74 -7.91
CA LEU A 159 -1.55 -13.40 -7.67
C LEU A 159 -1.69 -13.01 -6.20
N ARG A 160 -2.84 -13.26 -5.58
CA ARG A 160 -3.05 -13.02 -4.15
C ARG A 160 -2.07 -13.82 -3.31
N LEU A 161 -1.93 -15.12 -3.55
CA LEU A 161 -0.97 -15.96 -2.83
C LEU A 161 0.46 -15.41 -2.96
N SER A 162 0.84 -14.94 -4.16
CA SER A 162 2.15 -14.31 -4.39
C SER A 162 2.34 -13.03 -3.58
N CYS A 163 1.32 -12.17 -3.46
CA CYS A 163 1.38 -10.96 -2.65
C CYS A 163 1.43 -11.25 -1.14
N PHE A 164 0.79 -12.33 -0.68
CA PHE A 164 0.69 -12.69 0.74
C PHE A 164 1.79 -13.65 1.25
N ALA A 165 2.53 -14.31 0.37
CA ALA A 165 3.72 -15.07 0.74
C ALA A 165 4.74 -14.25 1.57
N PRO A 166 5.09 -13.00 1.20
CA PRO A 166 6.00 -12.19 2.01
C PRO A 166 5.40 -11.77 3.36
N PHE A 167 4.07 -11.58 3.44
CA PHE A 167 3.38 -11.41 4.73
C PHE A 167 3.56 -12.65 5.62
N LEU A 168 3.39 -13.86 5.07
CA LEU A 168 3.57 -15.09 5.83
C LEU A 168 5.00 -15.21 6.38
N TYR A 169 6.00 -14.84 5.58
CA TYR A 169 7.37 -14.76 6.05
C TYR A 169 7.50 -13.80 7.24
N SER A 170 7.01 -12.56 7.13
CA SER A 170 7.07 -11.58 8.23
C SER A 170 6.31 -12.05 9.46
N PHE A 171 5.12 -12.64 9.29
CA PHE A 171 4.30 -13.18 10.38
C PHE A 171 5.06 -14.25 11.18
N LEU A 172 5.86 -15.08 10.53
CA LEU A 172 6.63 -16.15 11.19
C LEU A 172 7.92 -15.64 11.87
N THR A 173 8.42 -14.46 11.49
CA THR A 173 9.79 -14.01 11.82
C THR A 173 9.85 -12.71 12.61
N ILE A 174 8.78 -11.90 12.62
CA ILE A 174 8.74 -10.63 13.34
C ILE A 174 8.70 -10.84 14.86
N PRO A 175 9.66 -10.29 15.63
CA PRO A 175 9.63 -10.32 17.10
C PRO A 175 8.59 -9.34 17.63
N GLY A 176 7.89 -9.72 18.71
CA GLY A 176 6.87 -8.86 19.35
C GLY A 176 5.59 -8.69 18.51
N GLY A 177 5.47 -9.36 17.37
CA GLY A 177 4.29 -9.41 16.51
C GLY A 177 4.16 -10.78 15.85
N GLY A 178 3.21 -10.92 14.93
CA GLY A 178 3.00 -12.17 14.19
C GLY A 178 2.80 -13.37 15.10
N LEU A 179 3.43 -14.48 14.76
CA LEU A 179 3.37 -15.71 15.55
C LEU A 179 4.00 -15.53 16.95
N SER A 180 5.00 -14.65 17.10
CA SER A 180 5.65 -14.39 18.40
C SER A 180 4.78 -13.66 19.40
N TRP A 181 3.73 -12.97 18.92
CA TRP A 181 2.71 -12.38 19.79
C TRP A 181 1.69 -13.42 20.25
N LEU A 182 1.34 -14.37 19.39
CA LEU A 182 0.25 -15.31 19.64
C LEU A 182 0.67 -16.54 20.44
N MET A 183 1.96 -16.87 20.46
CA MET A 183 2.50 -18.09 21.07
C MET A 183 3.44 -17.77 22.24
N PRO A 184 3.43 -18.57 23.32
CA PRO A 184 4.38 -18.42 24.40
C PRO A 184 5.83 -18.57 23.91
N PRO A 185 6.79 -17.78 24.42
CA PRO A 185 8.20 -17.90 24.02
C PRO A 185 8.78 -19.31 24.19
N ALA A 186 8.36 -20.04 25.23
CA ALA A 186 8.78 -21.42 25.47
C ALA A 186 8.36 -22.39 24.34
N VAL A 187 7.18 -22.20 23.76
CA VAL A 187 6.70 -23.00 22.63
C VAL A 187 7.52 -22.69 21.38
N LEU A 188 7.88 -21.43 21.15
CA LEU A 188 8.68 -21.03 19.99
C LEU A 188 10.17 -21.39 20.12
N ALA A 189 10.64 -21.58 21.35
CA ALA A 189 12.00 -22.01 21.66
C ALA A 189 12.16 -23.54 21.63
N ASP A 190 11.06 -24.30 21.64
CA ASP A 190 11.11 -25.75 21.43
C ASP A 190 11.82 -26.07 20.10
N PRO A 191 12.81 -26.97 20.07
CA PRO A 191 13.59 -27.24 18.86
C PRO A 191 12.75 -27.70 17.66
N ALA A 192 11.70 -28.50 17.89
CA ALA A 192 10.85 -28.98 16.81
C ALA A 192 9.96 -27.85 16.26
N ALA A 193 9.35 -27.05 17.14
CA ALA A 193 8.59 -25.87 16.73
C ALA A 193 9.46 -24.84 16.00
N ALA A 194 10.69 -24.60 16.48
CA ALA A 194 11.66 -23.72 15.84
C ALA A 194 12.06 -24.22 14.44
N ALA A 195 12.28 -25.53 14.29
CA ALA A 195 12.60 -26.15 12.99
C ALA A 195 11.42 -26.01 12.01
N VAL A 196 10.20 -26.31 12.44
CA VAL A 196 8.99 -26.16 11.60
C VAL A 196 8.79 -24.70 11.19
N ARG A 197 8.93 -23.76 12.13
CA ARG A 197 8.82 -22.32 11.85
C ARG A 197 9.89 -21.85 10.86
N SER A 198 11.13 -22.31 11.01
CA SER A 198 12.24 -21.98 10.10
C SER A 198 12.00 -22.52 8.69
N LEU A 199 11.51 -23.76 8.58
CA LEU A 199 11.15 -24.36 7.30
C LEU A 199 10.00 -23.61 6.63
N ALA A 200 8.96 -23.27 7.39
CA ALA A 200 7.82 -22.51 6.89
C ALA A 200 8.22 -21.09 6.44
N ALA A 201 9.09 -20.42 7.20
CA ALA A 201 9.62 -19.11 6.82
C ALA A 201 10.47 -19.19 5.54
N THR A 202 11.33 -20.20 5.42
CA THR A 202 12.12 -20.45 4.21
C THR A 202 11.23 -20.68 3.00
N ALA A 203 10.18 -21.51 3.14
CA ALA A 203 9.21 -21.76 2.07
C ALA A 203 8.48 -20.46 1.67
N ALA A 204 8.05 -19.65 2.64
CA ALA A 204 7.41 -18.37 2.38
C ALA A 204 8.35 -17.37 1.69
N GLN A 205 9.62 -17.32 2.07
CA GLN A 205 10.65 -16.51 1.41
C GLN A 205 10.84 -16.93 -0.05
N VAL A 206 11.00 -18.22 -0.33
CA VAL A 206 11.13 -18.73 -1.71
C VAL A 206 9.87 -18.41 -2.51
N ALA A 207 8.68 -18.63 -1.94
CA ALA A 207 7.41 -18.35 -2.60
C ALA A 207 7.21 -16.85 -2.91
N SER A 208 7.75 -15.95 -2.08
CA SER A 208 7.64 -14.50 -2.25
C SER A 208 8.27 -13.99 -3.55
N PHE A 209 9.33 -14.66 -4.03
CA PHE A 209 10.01 -14.31 -5.28
C PHE A 209 9.67 -15.28 -6.40
N GLY A 210 9.67 -16.59 -6.12
CA GLY A 210 9.38 -17.63 -7.10
C GLY A 210 7.94 -17.61 -7.60
N GLY A 211 6.97 -17.34 -6.73
CA GLY A 211 5.54 -17.27 -7.06
C GLY A 211 5.21 -16.24 -8.15
N PRO A 212 5.50 -14.95 -7.95
CA PRO A 212 5.19 -13.93 -8.95
C PRO A 212 5.99 -14.09 -10.25
N LEU A 213 7.25 -14.56 -10.19
CA LEU A 213 8.05 -14.84 -11.38
C LEU A 213 7.51 -16.03 -12.18
N ALA A 214 7.18 -17.14 -11.52
CA ALA A 214 6.57 -18.31 -12.16
C ALA A 214 5.22 -17.95 -12.79
N LEU A 215 4.41 -17.16 -12.10
CA LEU A 215 3.14 -16.66 -12.61
C LEU A 215 3.34 -15.78 -13.85
N PHE A 216 4.29 -14.85 -13.80
CA PHE A 216 4.65 -14.00 -14.95
C PHE A 216 5.09 -14.85 -16.15
N VAL A 217 6.07 -15.74 -15.97
CA VAL A 217 6.60 -16.61 -17.04
C VAL A 217 5.50 -17.52 -17.62
N ARG A 218 4.67 -18.12 -16.77
CA ARG A 218 3.55 -18.98 -17.20
C ARG A 218 2.57 -18.22 -18.10
N HIS A 219 2.21 -16.99 -17.74
CA HIS A 219 1.30 -16.19 -18.55
C HIS A 219 1.92 -15.76 -19.87
N GLN A 220 3.22 -15.47 -19.88
CA GLN A 220 3.97 -15.14 -21.09
C GLN A 220 4.08 -16.34 -22.04
N ALA A 221 4.35 -17.54 -21.52
CA ALA A 221 4.51 -18.75 -22.31
C ALA A 221 3.19 -19.33 -22.83
N ALA A 222 2.12 -19.26 -22.03
CA ALA A 222 0.82 -19.87 -22.37
C ALA A 222 -0.06 -19.02 -23.30
N GLY A 223 0.44 -17.86 -23.77
CA GLY A 223 -0.37 -16.91 -24.57
C GLY A 223 -1.59 -16.35 -23.83
N ARG A 224 -1.60 -16.44 -22.49
CA ARG A 224 -2.68 -15.95 -21.61
C ARG A 224 -2.65 -14.42 -21.49
N PRO A 225 -3.71 -13.77 -20.96
CA PRO A 225 -3.66 -12.37 -20.60
C PRO A 225 -2.43 -12.09 -19.72
N ARG A 226 -1.58 -11.18 -20.19
CA ARG A 226 -0.26 -10.94 -19.57
C ARG A 226 -0.41 -10.27 -18.22
N LEU A 227 0.47 -10.62 -17.29
CA LEU A 227 0.69 -9.83 -16.07
C LEU A 227 1.47 -8.58 -16.48
N PRO A 228 0.95 -7.36 -16.30
CA PRO A 228 1.69 -6.16 -16.63
C PRO A 228 2.98 -6.08 -15.81
N LEU A 229 4.08 -5.63 -16.43
CA LEU A 229 5.39 -5.57 -15.76
C LEU A 229 5.35 -4.67 -14.50
N ILE A 230 4.57 -3.59 -14.51
CA ILE A 230 4.35 -2.77 -13.31
C ILE A 230 3.65 -3.53 -12.17
N SER A 231 2.78 -4.48 -12.49
CA SER A 231 2.14 -5.35 -11.50
C SER A 231 3.17 -6.29 -10.89
N LEU A 232 4.02 -6.90 -11.72
CA LEU A 232 5.14 -7.71 -11.24
C LEU A 232 6.08 -6.88 -10.34
N LEU A 233 6.42 -5.66 -10.75
CA LEU A 233 7.25 -4.74 -9.96
C LEU A 233 6.64 -4.45 -8.59
N ALA A 234 5.34 -4.13 -8.51
CA ALA A 234 4.66 -3.88 -7.24
C ALA A 234 4.70 -5.10 -6.30
N VAL A 235 4.50 -6.31 -6.83
CA VAL A 235 4.57 -7.54 -6.03
C VAL A 235 6.00 -7.83 -5.56
N LEU A 236 6.99 -7.66 -6.45
CA LEU A 236 8.40 -7.88 -6.10
C LEU A 236 8.93 -6.82 -5.13
N ALA A 237 8.50 -5.55 -5.25
CA ALA A 237 8.84 -4.51 -4.27
C ALA A 237 8.34 -4.89 -2.87
N ASN A 238 7.10 -5.35 -2.76
CA ASN A 238 6.54 -5.86 -1.51
C ASN A 238 7.32 -7.08 -0.95
N ALA A 239 7.78 -7.99 -1.82
CA ALA A 239 8.63 -9.11 -1.40
C ALA A 239 10.00 -8.63 -0.87
N VAL A 240 10.65 -7.68 -1.55
CA VAL A 240 11.91 -7.09 -1.09
C VAL A 240 11.73 -6.44 0.29
N TRP A 241 10.68 -5.64 0.45
CA TRP A 241 10.36 -4.94 1.70
C TRP A 241 10.23 -5.88 2.89
N LEU A 242 9.42 -6.92 2.75
CA LEU A 242 9.02 -7.77 3.86
C LEU A 242 10.00 -8.94 4.13
N VAL A 243 10.78 -9.34 3.12
CA VAL A 243 11.67 -10.51 3.21
C VAL A 243 13.14 -10.12 3.29
N MET A 244 13.63 -9.25 2.41
CA MET A 244 15.07 -8.97 2.34
C MET A 244 15.54 -7.99 3.40
N LEU A 245 14.69 -7.05 3.80
CA LEU A 245 15.12 -5.97 4.67
C LEU A 245 15.05 -6.32 6.16
N SER A 246 14.44 -7.45 6.53
CA SER A 246 14.07 -7.81 7.90
C SER A 246 13.28 -6.69 8.59
N TYR A 247 12.00 -6.95 8.88
CA TYR A 247 11.05 -6.00 9.49
C TYR A 247 11.46 -5.48 10.90
N GLN A 248 12.66 -5.84 11.37
CA GLN A 248 13.19 -5.56 12.70
C GLN A 248 14.02 -4.26 12.78
N VAL A 249 14.46 -3.71 11.65
CA VAL A 249 15.29 -2.49 11.64
C VAL A 249 14.38 -1.26 11.51
N ALA A 250 14.45 -0.32 12.45
CA ALA A 250 13.61 0.91 12.44
C ALA A 250 13.72 1.69 11.12
N MET A 251 14.91 1.73 10.51
CA MET A 251 15.14 2.32 9.19
C MET A 251 14.34 1.62 8.09
N VAL A 252 14.25 0.28 8.15
CA VAL A 252 13.51 -0.53 7.20
C VAL A 252 12.02 -0.32 7.35
N LEU A 253 11.51 -0.31 8.59
CA LEU A 253 10.12 0.04 8.87
C LEU A 253 9.75 1.41 8.31
N ALA A 254 10.63 2.40 8.49
CA ALA A 254 10.43 3.73 7.95
C ALA A 254 10.45 3.75 6.42
N VAL A 255 11.37 3.04 5.77
CA VAL A 255 11.39 2.94 4.30
C VAL A 255 10.12 2.27 3.76
N ILE A 256 9.71 1.14 4.33
CA ILE A 256 8.49 0.43 3.93
C ILE A 256 7.28 1.35 4.07
N THR A 257 7.12 1.98 5.23
CA THR A 257 5.99 2.88 5.50
C THR A 257 5.98 4.11 4.58
N ILE A 258 7.14 4.70 4.29
CA ILE A 258 7.26 5.83 3.36
C ILE A 258 6.77 5.42 1.96
N PHE A 259 7.31 4.35 1.40
CA PHE A 259 7.00 3.96 0.02
C PHE A 259 5.61 3.35 -0.14
N HIS A 260 5.15 2.59 0.84
CA HIS A 260 3.76 2.16 0.94
C HIS A 260 2.80 3.37 0.93
N GLY A 261 3.09 4.38 1.76
CA GLY A 261 2.30 5.60 1.82
C GLY A 261 2.33 6.39 0.51
N LEU A 262 3.49 6.49 -0.15
CA LEU A 262 3.62 7.16 -1.45
C LEU A 262 2.81 6.48 -2.56
N GLN A 263 2.86 5.15 -2.65
CA GLN A 263 2.06 4.38 -3.62
C GLN A 263 0.58 4.70 -3.49
N TYR A 264 0.08 4.63 -2.26
CA TYR A 264 -1.34 4.86 -1.98
C TYR A 264 -1.74 6.31 -2.22
N LEU A 265 -0.94 7.25 -1.72
CA LEU A 265 -1.20 8.68 -1.84
C LEU A 265 -1.21 9.13 -3.30
N ALA A 266 -0.36 8.55 -4.15
CA ALA A 266 -0.38 8.75 -5.59
C ALA A 266 -1.73 8.32 -6.19
N ILE A 267 -2.17 7.08 -5.92
CA ILE A 267 -3.45 6.57 -6.42
C ILE A 267 -4.62 7.42 -5.92
N LEU A 268 -4.66 7.76 -4.63
CA LEU A 268 -5.71 8.61 -4.08
C LEU A 268 -5.75 10.00 -4.72
N THR A 269 -4.58 10.61 -4.93
CA THR A 269 -4.48 11.93 -5.55
C THR A 269 -4.98 11.89 -6.99
N ILE A 270 -4.59 10.86 -7.76
CA ILE A 270 -5.08 10.66 -9.13
C ILE A 270 -6.61 10.53 -9.16
N VAL A 271 -7.18 9.70 -8.27
CA VAL A 271 -8.64 9.54 -8.18
C VAL A 271 -9.31 10.85 -7.77
N HIS A 272 -8.77 11.55 -6.77
CA HIS A 272 -9.31 12.83 -6.31
C HIS A 272 -9.32 13.87 -7.43
N VAL A 273 -8.20 14.04 -8.13
CA VAL A 273 -8.08 14.99 -9.25
C VAL A 273 -9.08 14.62 -10.34
N LYS A 274 -9.17 13.34 -10.75
CA LYS A 274 -10.14 12.92 -11.77
C LYS A 274 -11.59 13.22 -11.38
N GLU A 275 -11.98 12.99 -10.13
CA GLU A 275 -13.32 13.30 -9.64
C GLU A 275 -13.60 14.81 -9.63
N ARG A 276 -12.60 15.65 -9.28
CA ARG A 276 -12.71 17.11 -9.28
C ARG A 276 -12.79 17.69 -10.69
N MET A 277 -11.97 17.17 -11.60
CA MET A 277 -11.94 17.60 -13.00
C MET A 277 -13.24 17.27 -13.75
N LYS A 278 -14.01 16.28 -13.30
CA LYS A 278 -15.30 15.91 -13.90
C LYS A 278 -16.48 16.79 -13.46
N ARG A 279 -16.28 17.71 -12.52
CA ARG A 279 -17.37 18.55 -12.03
C ARG A 279 -17.66 19.69 -13.03
N PRO A 280 -18.94 19.98 -13.33
CA PRO A 280 -19.31 20.99 -14.33
C PRO A 280 -18.90 22.42 -13.93
N ASP A 281 -18.73 22.69 -12.63
CA ASP A 281 -18.33 23.97 -12.05
C ASP A 281 -16.80 24.09 -11.83
N ASN A 282 -16.00 23.15 -12.35
CA ASN A 282 -14.56 23.17 -12.11
C ASN A 282 -13.83 24.20 -12.99
N HIS A 283 -13.38 25.28 -12.37
CA HIS A 283 -12.54 26.31 -13.00
C HIS A 283 -11.04 26.18 -12.67
N SER A 284 -10.66 25.23 -11.80
CA SER A 284 -9.27 25.08 -11.35
C SER A 284 -8.52 24.01 -12.13
N ALA A 285 -7.22 24.25 -12.32
CA ALA A 285 -6.31 23.30 -12.95
C ALA A 285 -6.11 22.03 -12.09
N ALA A 286 -5.80 20.90 -12.74
CA ALA A 286 -5.59 19.61 -12.09
C ALA A 286 -4.54 19.64 -10.97
N TRP A 287 -3.44 20.38 -11.18
CA TRP A 287 -2.37 20.50 -10.18
C TRP A 287 -2.84 21.21 -8.91
N ALA A 288 -3.78 22.16 -9.01
CA ALA A 288 -4.31 22.89 -7.85
C ALA A 288 -5.14 21.96 -6.96
N HIS A 289 -5.92 21.06 -7.57
CA HIS A 289 -6.65 20.01 -6.83
C HIS A 289 -5.70 19.01 -6.17
N ALA A 290 -4.63 18.62 -6.87
CA ALA A 290 -3.62 17.72 -6.32
C ALA A 290 -2.90 18.36 -5.11
N ALA A 291 -2.39 19.58 -5.27
CA ALA A 291 -1.70 20.32 -4.23
C ALA A 291 -2.61 20.61 -3.03
N GLY A 292 -3.84 21.06 -3.27
CA GLY A 292 -4.81 21.34 -2.21
C GLY A 292 -5.26 20.07 -1.46
N PHE A 293 -5.36 18.93 -2.15
CA PHE A 293 -5.61 17.64 -1.49
C PHE A 293 -4.41 17.22 -0.62
N TYR A 294 -3.21 17.24 -1.19
CA TYR A 294 -1.98 16.87 -0.47
C TYR A 294 -1.72 17.77 0.75
N ALA A 295 -1.86 19.09 0.62
CA ALA A 295 -1.67 20.04 1.71
C ALA A 295 -2.62 19.78 2.89
N ARG A 296 -3.90 19.49 2.61
CA ARG A 296 -4.86 19.12 3.67
C ARG A 296 -4.52 17.79 4.33
N CYS A 297 -4.07 16.81 3.55
CA CYS A 297 -3.59 15.53 4.08
C CYS A 297 -2.36 15.73 4.97
N LEU A 298 -1.41 16.56 4.55
CA LEU A 298 -0.21 16.87 5.31
C LEU A 298 -0.54 17.59 6.62
N ALA A 299 -1.42 18.60 6.57
CA ALA A 299 -1.85 19.33 7.76
C ALA A 299 -2.55 18.40 8.77
N LEU A 300 -3.47 17.57 8.31
CA LEU A 300 -4.15 16.60 9.17
C LEU A 300 -3.19 15.52 9.69
N GLY A 301 -2.28 15.01 8.85
CA GLY A 301 -1.24 14.07 9.26
C GLY A 301 -0.32 14.66 10.33
N TYR A 302 0.09 15.91 10.19
CA TYR A 302 0.87 16.63 11.21
C TYR A 302 0.11 16.74 12.54
N LEU A 303 -1.16 17.14 12.49
CA LEU A 303 -2.00 17.22 13.69
C LEU A 303 -2.11 15.86 14.39
N LEU A 304 -2.37 14.79 13.63
CA LEU A 304 -2.57 13.45 14.19
C LEU A 304 -1.30 12.82 14.76
N PHE A 305 -0.15 12.99 14.09
CA PHE A 305 1.07 12.27 14.46
C PHE A 305 2.10 13.10 15.25
N GLN A 306 2.06 14.43 15.15
CA GLN A 306 3.01 15.31 15.85
C GLN A 306 2.34 16.05 16.99
N VAL A 307 1.15 16.63 16.78
CA VAL A 307 0.49 17.45 17.80
C VAL A 307 -0.27 16.60 18.81
N TRP A 308 -1.05 15.63 18.34
CA TRP A 308 -1.95 14.86 19.21
C TRP A 308 -1.24 14.06 20.33
N PRO A 309 -0.06 13.44 20.14
CA PRO A 309 0.66 12.81 21.25
C PRO A 309 0.89 13.74 22.46
N HIS A 310 1.07 15.05 22.23
CA HIS A 310 1.25 16.02 23.33
C HIS A 310 0.03 16.17 24.23
N ALA A 311 -1.19 15.88 23.76
CA ALA A 311 -2.38 15.90 24.61
C ALA A 311 -2.26 14.87 25.76
N PHE A 312 -1.64 13.72 25.50
CA PHE A 312 -1.40 12.69 26.51
C PHE A 312 -0.19 13.01 27.39
N VAL A 313 0.81 13.72 26.84
CA VAL A 313 1.90 14.27 27.66
C VAL A 313 1.36 15.25 28.70
N LEU A 314 0.44 16.13 28.29
CA LEU A 314 -0.26 17.04 29.21
C LEU A 314 -1.11 16.31 30.25
N ALA A 315 -1.57 15.09 29.93
CA ALA A 315 -2.29 14.22 30.86
C ALA A 315 -1.35 13.40 31.78
N GLY A 316 -0.02 13.56 31.68
CA GLY A 316 0.96 12.94 32.57
C GLY A 316 1.68 11.71 32.01
N PHE A 317 1.46 11.32 30.75
CA PHE A 317 2.17 10.20 30.12
C PHE A 317 3.51 10.64 29.50
N SER A 318 4.44 9.70 29.29
CA SER A 318 5.67 10.04 28.55
C SER A 318 5.38 10.28 27.07
N TYR A 319 6.22 11.08 26.41
CA TYR A 319 6.07 11.33 24.96
C TYR A 319 6.24 10.04 24.14
N ALA A 320 7.17 9.17 24.54
CA ALA A 320 7.44 7.91 23.84
C ALA A 320 6.22 6.97 23.88
N GLU A 321 5.61 6.78 25.05
CA GLU A 321 4.40 5.96 25.21
C GLU A 321 3.23 6.57 24.43
N SER A 322 3.04 7.88 24.57
CA SER A 322 1.99 8.63 23.86
C SER A 322 2.11 8.45 22.35
N LEU A 323 3.30 8.66 21.80
CA LEU A 323 3.55 8.52 20.37
C LEU A 323 3.33 7.09 19.89
N LEU A 324 3.86 6.08 20.60
CA LEU A 324 3.72 4.68 20.22
C LEU A 324 2.25 4.23 20.21
N MET A 325 1.46 4.64 21.20
CA MET A 325 0.05 4.28 21.28
C MET A 325 -0.78 5.02 20.23
N VAL A 326 -0.54 6.31 20.02
CA VAL A 326 -1.20 7.09 18.95
C VAL A 326 -0.91 6.49 17.58
N VAL A 327 0.36 6.19 17.28
CA VAL A 327 0.75 5.54 16.02
C VAL A 327 0.06 4.19 15.86
N SER A 328 0.07 3.33 16.89
CA SER A 328 -0.53 2.00 16.81
C SER A 328 -2.04 2.06 16.55
N VAL A 329 -2.76 2.93 17.26
CA VAL A 329 -4.21 3.08 17.09
C VAL A 329 -4.56 3.68 15.73
N ILE A 330 -3.86 4.72 15.27
CA ILE A 330 -4.12 5.31 13.96
C ILE A 330 -3.87 4.29 12.85
N ASN A 331 -2.82 3.48 12.95
CA ASN A 331 -2.54 2.42 11.98
C ASN A 331 -3.69 1.40 11.92
N ILE A 332 -4.11 0.87 13.06
CA ILE A 332 -5.21 -0.11 13.12
C ILE A 332 -6.52 0.49 12.60
N HIS A 333 -6.84 1.72 13.02
CA HIS A 333 -8.00 2.47 12.51
C HIS A 333 -7.94 2.58 10.99
N HIS A 334 -6.79 2.98 10.45
CA HIS A 334 -6.58 3.13 9.02
C HIS A 334 -6.72 1.81 8.26
N PHE A 335 -6.17 0.70 8.76
CA PHE A 335 -6.30 -0.61 8.11
C PHE A 335 -7.77 -1.01 7.94
N ILE A 336 -8.60 -0.70 8.94
CA ILE A 336 -10.04 -0.93 8.88
C ILE A 336 -10.67 0.00 7.84
N VAL A 337 -10.44 1.33 7.94
CA VAL A 337 -11.01 2.31 7.02
C VAL A 337 -10.67 1.99 5.57
N ASP A 338 -9.42 1.66 5.28
CA ASP A 338 -8.98 1.29 3.93
C ASP A 338 -9.68 0.03 3.44
N ALA A 339 -9.73 -1.03 4.24
CA ALA A 339 -10.44 -2.26 3.87
C ALA A 339 -11.90 -1.98 3.49
N PHE A 340 -12.56 -1.05 4.17
CA PHE A 340 -13.92 -0.63 3.83
C PHE A 340 -13.99 0.25 2.59
N ILE A 341 -13.15 1.28 2.47
CA ILE A 341 -13.12 2.16 1.29
C ILE A 341 -12.95 1.31 0.03
N TRP A 342 -12.06 0.32 0.03
CA TRP A 342 -11.82 -0.52 -1.17
C TRP A 342 -12.86 -1.62 -1.38
N ARG A 343 -13.52 -2.13 -0.33
CA ARG A 343 -14.65 -3.09 -0.48
C ARG A 343 -15.91 -2.41 -1.00
N LEU A 344 -16.23 -1.20 -0.55
CA LEU A 344 -17.37 -0.41 -1.01
C LEU A 344 -17.24 0.02 -2.49
N ARG A 345 -16.01 -0.01 -3.02
CA ARG A 345 -15.68 0.25 -4.43
C ARG A 345 -15.93 -0.94 -5.38
N ARG A 346 -16.55 -2.04 -4.92
CA ARG A 346 -17.10 -3.07 -5.83
C ARG A 346 -18.34 -2.59 -6.62
N ASP A 347 -18.69 -1.31 -6.48
CA ASP A 347 -19.69 -0.58 -7.25
C ASP A 347 -19.28 -0.47 -8.75
N PRO A 348 -20.19 -0.70 -9.71
CA PRO A 348 -19.94 -0.68 -11.16
C PRO A 348 -19.25 0.59 -11.71
N SER A 349 -19.24 1.68 -10.95
CA SER A 349 -18.47 2.89 -11.25
C SER A 349 -16.94 2.71 -11.38
N TYR A 350 -16.37 1.60 -10.88
CA TYR A 350 -14.95 1.27 -11.08
C TYR A 350 -14.63 0.63 -12.43
N ALA A 351 -15.60 -0.05 -13.04
CA ALA A 351 -15.51 -0.37 -14.46
C ALA A 351 -15.32 0.93 -15.25
N ALA A 352 -15.93 2.05 -14.86
CA ALA A 352 -15.73 3.35 -15.52
C ALA A 352 -14.37 4.02 -15.21
N ALA A 353 -13.72 3.74 -14.07
CA ALA A 353 -12.36 4.22 -13.78
C ALA A 353 -11.28 3.40 -14.52
N ALA A 354 -11.54 2.12 -14.79
CA ALA A 354 -10.71 1.24 -15.60
C ALA A 354 -10.99 1.37 -17.11
N ALA A 355 -12.24 1.60 -17.52
CA ALA A 355 -12.69 1.63 -18.92
C ALA A 355 -12.59 3.01 -19.59
N SER A 356 -12.23 4.09 -18.89
CA SER A 356 -12.09 5.42 -19.50
C SER A 356 -10.82 5.59 -20.37
N ALA A 357 -10.34 4.53 -21.01
CA ALA A 357 -9.20 4.57 -21.92
C ALA A 357 -9.55 5.21 -23.29
N ASP A 358 -10.84 5.34 -23.61
CA ASP A 358 -11.26 5.78 -24.95
C ASP A 358 -11.47 7.30 -25.11
N SER A 359 -11.52 8.09 -24.03
CA SER A 359 -11.88 9.52 -24.15
C SER A 359 -10.71 10.50 -24.31
N PHE A 360 -9.45 10.04 -24.30
CA PHE A 360 -8.28 10.93 -24.42
C PHE A 360 -7.63 10.91 -25.82
N ARG A 361 -8.14 10.10 -26.76
CA ARG A 361 -7.68 10.09 -28.16
C ARG A 361 -8.55 10.90 -29.12
N ALA A 362 -9.57 11.61 -28.62
CA ALA A 362 -10.49 12.38 -29.46
C ALA A 362 -10.28 13.91 -29.39
N SER A 363 -9.24 14.39 -28.71
CA SER A 363 -9.03 15.84 -28.51
C SER A 363 -7.56 16.29 -28.54
N GLU A 364 -6.67 15.56 -29.22
CA GLU A 364 -5.39 16.11 -29.68
C GLU A 364 -5.36 16.18 -31.19
#